data_AF-A0A1M4ZXX5-F1
#
_entry.id   AF-A0A1M4ZXX5-F1
#
_cell.length_a   1.000
_cell.length_b   1.000
_cell.length_c   1.000
_cell.angle_alpha   90.00
_cell.angle_beta   90.00
_cell.angle_gamma   90.00
#
_symmetry.space_group_name_H-M   'P 1'
#
loop_
_entity.id
_entity.type
_entity.pdbx_description
1 polymer ?
#
loop_
_entity_poly.entity_id
_entity_poly.type
_entity_poly.pdbx_seq_one_letter_code
_entity_poly.pdbx_strand_id
1 'polypeptide(L)'
;MKFWKVFVIFWIIFFLFFAIGLPLILHYGGNHHQSDYQMIHTSASEAFVLLGVGTALWFIVFIYYIKEFLINLLLKKDGIIQLWGPGEKRKGTASYEFDFMDSKPYQRQSEVGNTIGIDGQVANTKTIVLAVIGLLLLIALAAGILVYTYINESHGYGWRYLYFWHPYIMIPGSFIVYIGFLFGTTNRVFSKFLANP
;
A
#
# COMPACT_ATOMS: atom_id res chain seq x y z
N MET A 1 -14.06 -21.43 6.22
CA MET A 1 -13.30 -20.48 5.38
C MET A 1 -14.02 -19.14 5.12
N LYS A 2 -15.37 -19.07 5.04
CA LYS A 2 -16.09 -17.79 4.79
C LYS A 2 -16.11 -16.83 5.99
N PHE A 3 -16.26 -17.34 7.22
CA PHE A 3 -16.30 -16.53 8.46
C PHE A 3 -15.05 -15.65 8.63
N TRP A 4 -13.86 -16.23 8.45
CA TRP A 4 -12.60 -15.50 8.60
C TRP A 4 -12.46 -14.34 7.61
N LYS A 5 -12.93 -14.52 6.37
CA LYS A 5 -12.94 -13.44 5.37
C LYS A 5 -13.87 -12.30 5.77
N VAL A 6 -15.08 -12.62 6.25
CA VAL A 6 -16.05 -11.61 6.73
C VAL A 6 -15.49 -10.86 7.94
N PHE A 7 -14.87 -11.57 8.88
CA PHE A 7 -14.23 -10.96 10.05
C PHE A 7 -13.12 -9.99 9.66
N VAL A 8 -12.22 -10.39 8.75
CA VAL A 8 -11.17 -9.49 8.23
C VAL A 8 -11.76 -8.26 7.53
N ILE A 9 -12.77 -8.44 6.68
CA ILE A 9 -13.45 -7.33 5.99
C ILE A 9 -14.09 -6.38 7.00
N PHE A 10 -14.77 -6.91 8.02
CA PHE A 10 -15.36 -6.11 9.10
C PHE A 10 -14.31 -5.25 9.79
N TRP A 11 -13.17 -5.82 10.19
CA TRP A 11 -12.10 -5.06 10.82
C TRP A 11 -11.52 -4.00 9.91
N ILE A 12 -11.30 -4.29 8.62
CA ILE A 12 -10.82 -3.29 7.64
C ILE A 12 -11.79 -2.10 7.57
N ILE A 13 -13.10 -2.37 7.43
CA ILE A 13 -14.12 -1.32 7.36
C ILE A 13 -14.18 -0.55 8.68
N PHE A 14 -14.12 -1.24 9.82
CA PHE A 14 -14.10 -0.64 11.14
C PHE A 14 -12.91 0.31 11.30
N PHE A 15 -11.68 -0.13 11.01
CA PHE A 15 -10.50 0.75 11.09
C PHE A 15 -10.56 1.88 10.07
N LEU A 16 -11.10 1.66 8.87
CA LEU A 16 -11.28 2.73 7.87
C LEU A 16 -12.24 3.81 8.38
N PHE A 17 -13.35 3.41 9.02
CA PHE A 17 -14.29 4.32 9.65
C PHE A 17 -13.61 5.13 10.77
N PHE A 18 -12.81 4.49 11.61
CA PHE A 18 -12.11 5.18 12.69
C PHE A 18 -10.93 6.06 12.22
N ALA A 19 -10.30 5.73 11.09
CA ALA A 19 -9.19 6.50 10.54
C ALA A 19 -9.65 7.71 9.72
N ILE A 20 -10.78 7.60 9.02
CA ILE A 20 -11.28 8.66 8.12
C ILE A 20 -12.59 9.24 8.65
N GLY A 21 -13.58 8.39 8.90
CA GLY A 21 -14.93 8.80 9.30
C GLY A 21 -14.95 9.53 10.65
N LEU A 22 -14.28 9.00 11.68
CA LEU A 22 -14.30 9.57 13.01
C LEU A 22 -13.65 10.98 13.07
N PRO A 23 -12.45 11.22 12.52
CA PRO A 23 -11.91 12.57 12.43
C PRO A 23 -12.81 13.56 11.68
N LEU A 24 -13.46 13.12 10.60
CA LEU A 24 -14.41 13.96 9.86
C LEU A 24 -15.66 14.28 10.69
N ILE A 25 -16.26 13.28 11.34
CA ILE A 25 -17.45 13.48 12.18
C ILE A 25 -17.13 14.39 13.37
N LEU A 26 -15.98 14.23 14.01
CA LEU A 26 -15.59 15.08 15.14
C LEU A 26 -15.35 16.53 14.71
N HIS A 27 -14.75 16.74 13.54
CA HIS A 27 -14.50 18.08 13.02
C HIS A 27 -15.79 18.78 12.58
N TYR A 28 -16.61 18.12 11.76
CA TYR A 28 -17.81 18.72 11.18
C TYR A 28 -19.07 18.63 12.07
N GLY A 29 -19.13 17.63 12.94
CA GLY A 29 -20.21 17.47 13.93
C GLY A 29 -19.96 18.26 15.22
N GLY A 30 -18.78 18.84 15.39
CA GLY A 30 -18.43 19.68 16.54
C GLY A 30 -19.04 21.08 16.45
N ASN A 31 -19.15 21.74 17.60
CA ASN A 31 -19.64 23.12 17.69
C ASN A 31 -18.70 24.05 16.90
N HIS A 32 -19.22 24.73 15.86
CA HIS A 32 -18.44 25.64 15.00
C HIS A 32 -17.77 26.79 15.76
N HIS A 33 -18.24 27.10 16.99
CA HIS A 33 -17.60 28.09 17.85
C HIS A 33 -16.17 27.71 18.25
N GLN A 34 -15.87 26.40 18.31
CA GLN A 34 -14.54 25.92 18.68
C GLN A 34 -13.53 26.08 17.52
N SER A 35 -13.97 25.86 16.27
CA SER A 35 -13.13 26.11 15.09
C SER A 35 -12.88 27.60 14.92
N ASP A 36 -13.89 28.45 15.08
CA ASP A 36 -13.76 29.90 14.94
C ASP A 36 -12.82 30.49 16.01
N TYR A 37 -12.94 30.03 17.25
CA TYR A 37 -12.04 30.40 18.34
C TYR A 37 -10.58 30.02 18.00
N GLN A 38 -10.35 28.80 17.52
CA GLN A 38 -9.00 28.36 17.17
C GLN A 38 -8.44 29.15 15.98
N MET A 39 -9.24 29.52 14.98
CA MET A 39 -8.78 30.34 13.85
C MET A 39 -8.33 31.75 14.28
N ILE A 40 -9.05 32.37 15.21
CA ILE A 40 -8.74 33.72 15.71
C ILE A 40 -7.43 33.71 16.50
N HIS A 41 -7.19 32.67 17.29
CA HIS A 41 -6.03 32.56 18.17
C HIS A 41 -4.80 31.86 17.53
N THR A 42 -4.97 31.16 16.42
CA THR A 42 -3.86 30.52 15.69
C THR A 42 -3.13 31.57 14.87
N SER A 43 -1.82 31.69 15.10
CA SER A 43 -0.94 32.53 14.31
C SER A 43 -0.71 31.94 12.91
N ALA A 44 -0.40 32.79 11.93
CA ALA A 44 -0.09 32.31 10.58
C ALA A 44 1.11 31.34 10.56
N SER A 45 2.12 31.59 11.40
CA SER A 45 3.28 30.71 11.56
C SER A 45 2.92 29.32 12.09
N GLU A 46 2.05 29.24 13.11
CA GLU A 46 1.60 27.95 13.64
C GLU A 46 0.84 27.14 12.59
N ALA A 47 -0.01 27.80 11.81
CA ALA A 47 -0.73 27.17 10.72
C ALA A 47 0.21 26.60 9.65
N PHE A 48 1.28 27.31 9.29
CA PHE A 48 2.29 26.79 8.36
C PHE A 48 3.09 25.62 8.94
N VAL A 49 3.42 25.66 10.23
CA VAL A 49 4.05 24.52 10.91
C VAL A 49 3.13 23.31 10.87
N LEU A 50 1.85 23.49 11.20
CA LEU A 50 0.84 22.42 11.18
C LEU A 50 0.57 21.88 9.78
N LEU A 51 0.57 22.74 8.76
CA LEU A 51 0.53 22.33 7.36
C LEU A 51 1.74 21.45 7.03
N GLY A 52 2.94 21.88 7.40
CA GLY A 52 4.16 21.11 7.23
C GLY A 52 4.12 19.75 7.94
N VAL A 53 3.64 19.72 9.19
CA VAL A 53 3.46 18.48 9.95
C VAL A 53 2.44 17.55 9.27
N GLY A 54 1.27 18.07 8.88
CA GLY A 54 0.25 17.29 8.18
C GLY A 54 0.78 16.72 6.86
N THR A 55 1.48 17.53 6.07
CA THR A 55 2.13 17.08 4.83
C THR A 55 3.18 16.00 5.09
N ALA A 56 4.00 16.15 6.13
CA ALA A 56 4.98 15.12 6.52
C ALA A 56 4.30 13.80 6.93
N LEU A 57 3.20 13.86 7.69
CA LEU A 57 2.42 12.67 8.05
C LEU A 57 1.85 11.97 6.80
N TRP A 58 1.30 12.72 5.84
CA TRP A 58 0.85 12.16 4.57
C TRP A 58 1.98 11.48 3.79
N PHE A 59 3.17 12.09 3.75
CA PHE A 59 4.34 11.45 3.12
C PHE A 59 4.72 10.13 3.79
N ILE A 60 4.68 10.05 5.12
CA ILE A 60 4.91 8.80 5.84
C ILE A 60 3.91 7.73 5.41
N VAL A 61 2.62 8.09 5.30
CA VAL A 61 1.57 7.19 4.82
C VAL A 61 1.82 6.75 3.37
N PHE A 62 2.19 7.66 2.47
CA PHE A 62 2.50 7.33 1.08
C PHE A 62 3.72 6.41 0.96
N ILE A 63 4.80 6.71 1.67
CA ILE A 63 6.02 5.89 1.69
C ILE A 63 5.69 4.50 2.20
N TYR A 64 4.92 4.39 3.28
CA TYR A 64 4.47 3.11 3.81
C TYR A 64 3.65 2.33 2.78
N TYR A 65 2.66 2.98 2.16
CA TYR A 65 1.83 2.37 1.13
C TYR A 65 2.65 1.83 -0.04
N ILE A 66 3.58 2.64 -0.56
CA ILE A 66 4.45 2.26 -1.68
C ILE A 66 5.35 1.08 -1.28
N LYS A 67 5.96 1.14 -0.10
CA LYS A 67 6.83 0.06 0.37
C LYS A 67 6.06 -1.25 0.53
N GLU A 68 4.92 -1.19 1.20
CA GLU A 68 4.17 -2.38 1.58
C GLU A 68 3.43 -3.01 0.39
N PHE A 69 2.94 -2.20 -0.55
CA PHE A 69 2.12 -2.69 -1.67
C PHE A 69 2.83 -2.69 -3.02
N LEU A 70 3.65 -1.69 -3.35
CA LEU A 70 4.33 -1.66 -4.65
C LEU A 70 5.65 -2.43 -4.59
N ILE A 71 6.53 -2.12 -3.64
CA ILE A 71 7.88 -2.73 -3.57
C ILE A 71 7.79 -4.21 -3.21
N ASN A 72 7.00 -4.58 -2.18
CA ASN A 72 6.82 -6.00 -1.82
C ASN A 72 6.24 -6.84 -2.97
N LEU A 73 5.43 -6.24 -3.84
CA LEU A 73 4.79 -6.94 -4.95
C LEU A 73 5.74 -7.11 -6.14
N LEU A 74 6.65 -6.16 -6.34
CA LEU A 74 7.71 -6.24 -7.34
C LEU A 74 8.84 -7.19 -6.90
N LEU A 75 9.31 -7.12 -5.65
CA LEU A 75 10.42 -7.95 -5.15
C LEU A 75 10.06 -9.42 -4.94
N LYS A 76 8.79 -9.75 -4.70
CA LYS A 76 8.35 -11.16 -4.56
C LYS A 76 8.46 -11.97 -5.87
N LYS A 77 8.73 -11.30 -6.99
CA LYS A 77 8.87 -11.93 -8.32
C LYS A 77 10.30 -12.39 -8.64
N ASP A 78 11.31 -11.99 -7.86
CA ASP A 78 12.72 -12.27 -8.17
C ASP A 78 13.24 -13.60 -7.58
N GLY A 79 12.35 -14.53 -7.21
CA GLY A 79 12.72 -15.91 -6.85
C GLY A 79 13.28 -16.75 -8.01
N ILE A 80 13.46 -16.17 -9.20
CA ILE A 80 13.92 -16.85 -10.43
C ILE A 80 15.45 -16.78 -10.61
N ILE A 81 16.18 -16.03 -9.77
CA ILE A 81 17.64 -15.85 -9.95
C ILE A 81 18.46 -17.06 -9.41
N GLN A 82 17.84 -18.06 -8.78
CA GLN A 82 18.56 -19.27 -8.31
C GLN A 82 18.73 -20.39 -9.35
N LEU A 83 18.30 -20.23 -10.61
CA LEU A 83 18.33 -21.31 -11.61
C LEU A 83 19.57 -21.31 -12.54
N TRP A 84 20.56 -20.46 -12.32
CA TRP A 84 21.82 -20.44 -13.08
C TRP A 84 23.04 -20.63 -12.17
N GLY A 85 23.08 -21.77 -11.47
CA GLY A 85 24.33 -22.33 -10.95
C GLY A 85 25.11 -23.01 -12.10
N PRO A 86 26.39 -22.70 -12.34
CA PRO A 86 27.16 -23.24 -13.46
C PRO A 86 27.24 -24.77 -13.42
N GLY A 87 27.04 -25.39 -14.59
CA GLY A 87 26.95 -26.84 -14.78
C GLY A 87 28.08 -27.63 -14.09
N GLU A 88 27.67 -28.47 -13.15
CA GLU A 88 28.54 -29.50 -12.58
C GLU A 88 28.65 -30.67 -13.57
N LYS A 89 29.90 -30.93 -13.99
CA LYS A 89 30.28 -31.89 -15.01
C LYS A 89 29.88 -33.31 -14.61
N ARG A 90 28.95 -33.93 -15.35
CA ARG A 90 28.76 -35.38 -15.32
C ARG A 90 29.88 -36.07 -16.10
N LYS A 91 30.72 -36.83 -15.41
CA LYS A 91 31.67 -37.80 -15.96
C LYS A 91 30.93 -39.06 -16.44
N GLY A 92 31.23 -39.50 -17.66
CA GLY A 92 31.54 -40.91 -17.96
C GLY A 92 30.40 -41.87 -18.35
N THR A 93 30.24 -42.04 -19.68
CA THR A 93 30.23 -43.31 -20.43
C THR A 93 29.22 -44.43 -20.10
N ALA A 94 28.19 -44.57 -20.96
CA ALA A 94 27.78 -45.86 -21.51
C ALA A 94 27.07 -45.63 -22.86
N SER A 95 27.57 -46.31 -23.87
CA SER A 95 27.14 -46.33 -25.28
C SER A 95 25.77 -47.00 -25.45
N TYR A 96 24.86 -46.34 -26.17
CA TYR A 96 23.71 -46.97 -26.80
C TYR A 96 23.53 -46.42 -28.21
N GLU A 97 23.16 -47.36 -29.07
CA GLU A 97 23.17 -47.37 -30.52
C GLU A 97 22.31 -46.29 -31.18
N PHE A 98 22.80 -45.78 -32.30
CA PHE A 98 22.25 -44.64 -33.04
C PHE A 98 21.24 -45.17 -34.07
N ASP A 99 19.96 -45.20 -33.73
CA ASP A 99 18.90 -45.38 -34.73
C ASP A 99 18.65 -44.05 -35.46
N PHE A 100 19.09 -44.03 -36.72
CA PHE A 100 18.88 -42.94 -37.67
C PHE A 100 17.42 -42.95 -38.13
N MET A 101 16.52 -42.33 -37.35
CA MET A 101 15.16 -42.01 -37.81
C MET A 101 15.03 -40.51 -38.08
N ASP A 102 15.25 -40.18 -39.35
CA ASP A 102 14.91 -38.90 -39.96
C ASP A 102 13.40 -38.65 -39.82
N SER A 103 13.06 -37.61 -39.09
CA SER A 103 11.75 -36.96 -39.20
C SER A 103 11.91 -35.45 -39.02
N LYS A 104 12.20 -34.78 -40.15
CA LYS A 104 11.90 -33.37 -40.48
C LYS A 104 12.47 -32.31 -39.50
N PRO A 105 13.65 -31.72 -39.80
CA PRO A 105 14.28 -30.71 -38.93
C PRO A 105 13.54 -29.36 -38.88
N TYR A 106 12.63 -29.10 -39.82
CA TYR A 106 11.97 -27.78 -39.94
C TYR A 106 10.77 -27.56 -39.01
N GLN A 107 10.19 -28.62 -38.43
CA GLN A 107 8.99 -28.48 -37.57
C GLN A 107 9.33 -28.11 -36.12
N ARG A 108 10.56 -28.42 -35.65
CA ARG A 108 10.93 -28.22 -34.24
C ARG A 108 11.40 -26.80 -33.92
N GLN A 109 11.81 -26.02 -34.92
CA GLN A 109 12.30 -24.65 -34.70
C GLN A 109 11.17 -23.63 -34.44
N SER A 110 9.96 -23.87 -34.95
CA SER A 110 8.78 -23.04 -34.66
C SER A 110 8.14 -23.34 -33.31
N GLU A 111 8.33 -24.56 -32.77
CA GLU A 111 7.86 -24.91 -31.43
C GLU A 111 8.81 -24.43 -30.33
N VAL A 112 10.13 -24.47 -30.57
CA VAL A 112 11.16 -24.03 -29.59
C VAL A 112 11.22 -22.50 -29.43
N GLY A 113 10.69 -21.74 -30.40
CA GLY A 113 10.61 -20.28 -30.32
C GLY A 113 9.43 -19.71 -29.53
N ASN A 114 8.40 -20.51 -29.22
CA ASN A 114 7.13 -20.00 -28.66
C ASN A 114 6.93 -20.30 -27.15
N THR A 115 7.94 -20.85 -26.48
CA THR A 115 7.88 -21.12 -25.03
C THR A 115 8.93 -20.36 -24.24
N ILE A 116 9.37 -19.19 -24.76
CA ILE A 116 9.86 -18.13 -23.88
C ILE A 116 8.66 -17.74 -23.01
N GLY A 117 8.51 -18.44 -21.90
CA GLY A 117 7.41 -18.31 -20.97
C GLY A 117 7.32 -16.87 -20.47
N ILE A 118 6.51 -16.06 -21.17
CA ILE A 118 5.92 -14.84 -20.62
C ILE A 118 4.91 -15.20 -19.51
N ASP A 119 4.75 -16.49 -19.19
CA ASP A 119 3.96 -16.92 -18.03
C ASP A 119 4.61 -16.51 -16.69
N GLY A 120 5.91 -16.18 -16.68
CA GLY A 120 6.58 -15.60 -15.51
C GLY A 120 6.33 -14.10 -15.31
N GLN A 121 5.72 -13.40 -16.29
CA GLN A 121 5.60 -11.94 -16.27
C GLN A 121 4.24 -11.44 -15.79
N VAL A 122 3.23 -12.29 -15.66
CA VAL A 122 1.93 -11.92 -15.07
C VAL A 122 2.04 -11.94 -13.53
N ALA A 123 2.99 -11.17 -12.98
CA ALA A 123 2.82 -10.64 -11.64
C ALA A 123 1.52 -9.84 -11.67
N ASN A 124 0.51 -10.41 -11.02
CA ASN A 124 -0.88 -9.97 -10.94
C ASN A 124 -1.11 -8.52 -11.38
N THR A 125 -1.23 -8.29 -12.70
CA THR A 125 -1.40 -6.96 -13.28
C THR A 125 -2.60 -6.26 -12.65
N LYS A 126 -3.63 -7.03 -12.29
CA LYS A 126 -4.80 -6.54 -11.55
C LYS A 126 -4.42 -6.01 -10.17
N THR A 127 -3.57 -6.69 -9.41
CA THR A 127 -3.12 -6.19 -8.10
C THR A 127 -2.23 -4.95 -8.22
N ILE A 128 -1.34 -4.88 -9.21
CA ILE A 128 -0.54 -3.67 -9.46
C ILE A 128 -1.47 -2.50 -9.82
N VAL A 129 -2.40 -2.70 -10.76
CA VAL A 129 -3.38 -1.69 -11.16
C VAL A 129 -4.22 -1.26 -9.96
N LEU A 130 -4.71 -2.19 -9.14
CA LEU A 130 -5.45 -1.87 -7.92
C LEU A 130 -4.60 -1.09 -6.91
N ALA A 131 -3.32 -1.42 -6.74
CA ALA A 131 -2.42 -0.68 -5.86
C ALA A 131 -2.16 0.75 -6.37
N VAL A 132 -1.97 0.93 -7.68
CA VAL A 132 -1.82 2.26 -8.28
C VAL A 132 -3.10 3.07 -8.14
N ILE A 133 -4.27 2.48 -8.40
CA ILE A 133 -5.57 3.14 -8.18
C ILE A 133 -5.72 3.53 -6.72
N GLY A 134 -5.37 2.64 -5.79
CA GLY A 134 -5.41 2.92 -4.35
C GLY A 134 -4.50 4.09 -3.95
N LEU A 135 -3.28 4.15 -4.49
CA LEU A 135 -2.38 5.28 -4.28
C LEU A 135 -2.96 6.59 -4.83
N LEU A 136 -3.52 6.57 -6.04
CA LEU A 136 -4.15 7.75 -6.64
C LEU A 136 -5.34 8.23 -5.81
N LEU A 137 -6.18 7.31 -5.31
CA LEU A 137 -7.29 7.65 -4.42
C LEU A 137 -6.79 8.25 -3.10
N LEU A 138 -5.68 7.74 -2.55
CA LEU A 138 -5.10 8.25 -1.31
C LEU A 138 -4.52 9.66 -1.49
N ILE A 139 -3.85 9.92 -2.62
CA ILE A 139 -3.37 11.26 -2.99
C ILE A 139 -4.54 12.21 -3.21
N ALA A 140 -5.57 11.75 -3.94
CA ALA A 140 -6.78 12.52 -4.17
C ALA A 140 -7.51 12.84 -2.86
N LEU A 141 -7.50 11.93 -1.88
CA LEU A 141 -8.07 12.17 -0.56
C LEU A 141 -7.25 13.21 0.23
N ALA A 142 -5.92 13.10 0.24
CA ALA A 142 -5.05 14.06 0.92
C ALA A 142 -5.20 15.48 0.33
N ALA A 143 -5.11 15.61 -1.00
CA ALA A 143 -5.27 16.87 -1.70
C ALA A 143 -6.71 17.38 -1.63
N GLY A 144 -7.69 16.49 -1.78
CA GLY A 144 -9.11 16.82 -1.76
C GLY A 144 -9.55 17.39 -0.42
N ILE A 145 -9.11 16.81 0.71
CA ILE A 145 -9.38 17.36 2.04
C ILE A 145 -8.75 18.74 2.17
N LEU A 146 -7.48 18.89 1.78
CA LEU A 146 -6.78 20.18 1.91
C LEU A 146 -7.46 21.28 1.09
N VAL A 147 -7.85 21.00 -0.16
CA VAL A 147 -8.52 21.95 -1.06
C VAL A 147 -9.94 22.24 -0.60
N TYR A 148 -10.71 21.22 -0.25
CA TYR A 148 -12.10 21.37 0.22
C TYR A 148 -12.17 22.26 1.45
N THR A 149 -11.32 21.98 2.45
CA THR A 149 -11.27 22.76 3.68
C THR A 149 -10.72 24.16 3.44
N TYR A 150 -9.76 24.34 2.54
CA TYR A 150 -9.30 25.67 2.16
C TYR A 150 -10.44 26.53 1.60
N ILE A 151 -11.24 25.99 0.68
CA ILE A 151 -12.33 26.74 0.04
C ILE A 151 -13.44 27.07 1.04
N ASN A 152 -13.82 26.12 1.89
CA ASN A 152 -15.01 26.24 2.74
C ASN A 152 -14.72 26.81 4.13
N GLU A 153 -13.51 26.64 4.67
CA GLU A 153 -13.19 26.95 6.07
C GLU A 153 -12.17 28.09 6.21
N SER A 154 -11.43 28.45 5.16
CA SER A 154 -10.44 29.53 5.24
C SER A 154 -11.08 30.88 5.58
N HIS A 155 -12.30 31.16 5.09
CA HIS A 155 -13.03 32.43 5.31
C HIS A 155 -12.18 33.71 5.08
N GLY A 156 -11.14 33.64 4.24
CA GLY A 156 -10.21 34.75 3.98
C GLY A 156 -9.05 34.86 4.98
N TYR A 157 -8.95 33.99 5.99
CA TYR A 157 -7.86 33.94 6.97
C TYR A 157 -6.63 33.14 6.48
N GLY A 158 -6.60 32.74 5.21
CA GLY A 158 -5.49 31.98 4.62
C GLY A 158 -5.41 30.58 5.23
N TRP A 159 -4.21 30.12 5.61
CA TRP A 159 -3.98 28.78 6.16
C TRP A 159 -4.38 28.63 7.64
N ARG A 160 -4.82 29.70 8.32
CA ARG A 160 -5.09 29.72 9.76
C ARG A 160 -6.23 28.80 10.22
N TYR A 161 -7.02 28.25 9.29
CA TYR A 161 -8.01 27.21 9.55
C TYR A 161 -7.37 25.84 9.87
N LEU A 162 -6.08 25.63 9.53
CA LEU A 162 -5.35 24.44 9.98
C LEU A 162 -4.96 24.57 11.45
N TYR A 163 -5.72 23.91 12.30
CA TYR A 163 -5.38 23.63 13.69
C TYR A 163 -5.11 22.13 13.90
N PHE A 164 -4.60 21.77 15.07
CA PHE A 164 -4.13 20.41 15.37
C PHE A 164 -5.17 19.31 15.14
N TRP A 165 -6.44 19.57 15.47
CA TRP A 165 -7.55 18.62 15.32
C TRP A 165 -8.15 18.55 13.91
N HIS A 166 -7.59 19.31 12.97
CA HIS A 166 -8.10 19.35 11.61
C HIS A 166 -7.96 17.96 10.92
N PRO A 167 -8.93 17.52 10.10
CA PRO A 167 -8.92 16.20 9.45
C PRO A 167 -7.64 15.94 8.64
N TYR A 168 -7.08 16.97 8.03
CA TYR A 168 -5.82 16.88 7.29
C TYR A 168 -4.65 16.33 8.12
N ILE A 169 -4.63 16.58 9.44
CA ILE A 169 -3.59 16.10 10.37
C ILE A 169 -4.06 14.82 11.07
N MET A 170 -5.30 14.80 11.53
CA MET A 170 -5.85 13.68 12.31
C MET A 170 -5.98 12.39 11.49
N ILE A 171 -6.33 12.48 10.21
CA ILE A 171 -6.48 11.29 9.35
C ILE A 171 -5.15 10.56 9.16
N PRO A 172 -4.06 11.16 8.63
CA PRO A 172 -2.81 10.43 8.48
C PRO A 172 -2.21 10.04 9.84
N GLY A 173 -2.37 10.86 10.89
CA GLY A 173 -1.94 10.51 12.25
C GLY A 173 -2.63 9.26 12.80
N SER A 174 -3.96 9.19 12.70
CA SER A 174 -4.73 8.01 13.13
C SER A 174 -4.39 6.78 12.29
N PHE A 175 -4.16 6.94 10.98
CA PHE A 175 -3.74 5.86 10.10
C PHE A 175 -2.41 5.23 10.54
N ILE A 176 -1.41 6.06 10.88
CA ILE A 176 -0.11 5.61 11.39
C ILE A 176 -0.28 4.85 12.71
N VAL A 177 -1.09 5.39 13.64
CA VAL A 177 -1.35 4.75 14.94
C VAL A 177 -2.03 3.40 14.76
N TYR A 178 -3.06 3.32 13.91
CA TYR A 178 -3.78 2.07 13.66
C TYR A 178 -2.91 1.03 12.96
N ILE A 179 -2.07 1.42 12.00
CA ILE A 179 -1.10 0.52 11.39
C ILE A 179 -0.11 0.00 12.44
N GLY A 180 0.47 0.87 13.25
CA GLY A 180 1.40 0.48 14.31
C GLY A 180 0.76 -0.50 15.29
N PHE A 181 -0.49 -0.23 15.69
CA PHE A 181 -1.25 -1.11 16.57
C PHE A 181 -1.57 -2.46 15.92
N LEU A 182 -2.07 -2.46 14.69
CA LEU A 182 -2.46 -3.66 13.95
C LEU A 182 -1.28 -4.59 13.70
N PHE A 183 -0.18 -4.07 13.15
CA PHE A 183 1.02 -4.87 12.87
C PHE A 183 1.74 -5.31 14.16
N GLY A 184 1.75 -4.46 15.19
CA GLY A 184 2.38 -4.76 16.48
C GLY A 184 1.65 -5.86 17.27
N THR A 185 0.32 -5.83 17.30
CA THR A 185 -0.48 -6.84 18.02
C THR A 185 -0.59 -8.14 17.24
N THR A 186 -0.83 -8.09 15.94
CA THR A 186 -0.98 -9.31 15.13
C THR A 186 0.30 -10.14 15.12
N ASN A 187 1.47 -9.54 14.86
CA ASN A 187 2.73 -10.31 14.83
C ASN A 187 3.05 -10.96 16.20
N ARG A 188 2.75 -10.28 17.31
CA ARG A 188 3.05 -10.78 18.66
C ARG A 188 2.07 -11.84 19.15
N VAL A 189 0.80 -11.75 18.76
CA VAL A 189 -0.23 -12.71 19.16
C VAL A 189 -0.19 -13.93 18.26
N PHE A 190 -0.10 -13.75 16.94
CA PHE A 190 -0.04 -14.87 15.99
C PHE A 190 1.25 -15.68 16.12
N SER A 191 2.40 -15.06 16.42
CA SER A 191 3.63 -15.83 16.67
C SER A 191 3.50 -16.73 17.90
N LYS A 192 2.74 -16.32 18.93
CA LYS A 192 2.49 -17.14 20.12
C LYS A 192 1.51 -18.29 19.86
N PHE A 193 0.51 -18.09 19.00
CA PHE A 193 -0.44 -19.14 18.64
C PHE A 193 0.10 -20.15 17.62
N LEU A 194 1.07 -19.77 16.78
CA LEU A 194 1.73 -20.68 15.82
C LEU A 194 3.01 -21.33 16.34
N ALA A 195 3.59 -20.83 17.44
CA ALA A 195 4.78 -21.41 18.07
C ALA A 195 4.47 -22.53 19.08
N ASN A 196 3.19 -22.79 19.37
CA ASN A 196 2.78 -23.99 20.11
C ASN A 196 2.10 -24.95 19.11
N PRO A 197 2.77 -26.03 18.67
CA PRO A 197 2.12 -27.12 17.94
C PRO A 197 1.11 -27.87 18.81
#